data_AF-A0AA37Q8S9-F1
#
_entry.id   AF-A0AA37Q8S9-F1
#
_cell.length_a   1.000
_cell.length_b   1.000
_cell.length_c   1.000
_cell.angle_alpha   90.00
_cell.angle_beta   90.00
_cell.angle_gamma   90.00
#
_symmetry.space_group_name_H-M   'P 1'
#
loop_
_entity.id
_entity.type
_entity.pdbx_description
1 polymer ?
#
loop_
_entity_poly.entity_id
_entity_poly.type
_entity_poly.pdbx_seq_one_letter_code
_entity_poly.pdbx_strand_id
1 'polypeptide(L)'
;MHGRRVVTGTEVAEASPPPAPEELLAAVVNGWRLSDVVPSTLDLVERDPLASGGRFPGDLVRGLMELPGSFWGRAPRLYARYRAVLRASADARRRLPPESRLAFWGPLDDVAGVR
;
A
#
# COMPACT_ATOMS: atom_id res chain seq x y z
N MET A 1 12.87 24.93 -51.40
CA MET A 1 13.22 25.40 -50.04
C MET A 1 12.64 24.41 -49.04
N HIS A 2 13.50 23.66 -48.35
CA HIS A 2 13.14 22.61 -47.40
C HIS A 2 13.03 23.19 -45.99
N GLY A 3 11.82 23.28 -45.45
CA GLY A 3 11.57 23.64 -44.06
C GLY A 3 11.31 22.41 -43.20
N ARG A 4 12.36 21.88 -42.55
CA ARG A 4 12.24 20.88 -41.48
C ARG A 4 11.64 21.56 -40.24
N ARG A 5 10.44 21.15 -39.81
CA ARG A 5 9.96 21.39 -38.45
C ARG A 5 10.47 20.27 -37.55
N VAL A 6 11.45 20.60 -36.72
CA VAL A 6 11.81 19.82 -35.53
C VAL A 6 10.69 20.02 -34.52
N VAL A 7 9.90 18.98 -34.26
CA VAL A 7 8.92 18.97 -33.18
C VAL A 7 9.58 18.26 -32.00
N THR A 8 10.30 19.01 -31.17
CA THR A 8 10.69 18.56 -29.84
C THR A 8 9.51 18.78 -28.90
N GLY A 9 8.59 17.83 -28.89
CA GLY A 9 7.60 17.69 -27.83
C GLY A 9 8.11 16.66 -26.83
N THR A 10 8.85 17.10 -25.82
CA THR A 10 9.04 16.30 -24.61
C THR A 10 7.74 16.39 -23.84
N GLU A 11 6.81 15.49 -24.15
CA GLU A 11 5.59 15.29 -23.38
C GLU A 11 6.02 14.75 -22.02
N VAL A 12 6.09 15.64 -21.03
CA VAL A 12 6.27 15.24 -19.64
C VAL A 12 4.99 14.51 -19.29
N ALA A 13 5.02 13.17 -19.32
CA ALA A 13 3.88 12.36 -18.93
C ALA A 13 3.41 12.86 -17.56
N GLU A 14 2.23 13.49 -17.50
CA GLU A 14 1.59 13.86 -16.25
C GLU A 14 1.55 12.61 -15.39
N ALA A 15 2.34 12.60 -14.32
CA ALA A 15 2.41 11.45 -13.44
C ALA A 15 0.99 11.20 -12.94
N SER A 16 0.43 10.04 -13.30
CA SER A 16 -0.89 9.63 -12.83
C SER A 16 -0.92 9.81 -11.30
N PRO A 17 -2.00 10.40 -10.75
CA PRO A 17 -2.08 10.60 -9.31
C PRO A 17 -1.85 9.27 -8.60
N PRO A 18 -1.15 9.28 -7.44
CA PRO A 18 -0.93 8.05 -6.70
C PRO A 18 -2.28 7.38 -6.42
N PRO A 19 -2.36 6.04 -6.55
CA PRO A 19 -3.61 5.31 -6.34
C PRO A 19 -4.17 5.62 -4.96
N ALA A 20 -5.50 5.67 -4.87
CA ALA A 20 -6.17 5.93 -3.60
C ALA A 20 -5.81 4.84 -2.57
N PRO A 21 -5.77 5.13 -1.25
CA PRO A 21 -5.49 4.13 -0.23
C PRO A 21 -6.40 2.90 -0.29
N GLU A 22 -7.67 3.07 -0.65
CA GLU A 22 -8.62 1.96 -0.85
C GLU A 22 -8.20 1.06 -2.02
N GLU A 23 -7.76 1.62 -3.14
CA GLU A 23 -7.26 0.86 -4.30
C GLU A 23 -5.97 0.10 -3.96
N LEU A 24 -5.08 0.72 -3.18
CA LEU A 24 -3.87 0.08 -2.67
C LEU A 24 -4.22 -1.13 -1.78
N LEU A 25 -5.17 -0.97 -0.85
CA LEU A 25 -5.63 -2.05 0.01
C LEU A 25 -6.23 -3.20 -0.81
N ALA A 26 -7.15 -2.87 -1.72
CA ALA A 26 -7.79 -3.87 -2.59
C ALA A 26 -6.74 -4.63 -3.41
N ALA A 27 -5.76 -3.94 -4.00
CA ALA A 27 -4.73 -4.60 -4.81
C ALA A 27 -3.79 -5.48 -3.97
N VAL A 28 -3.42 -5.06 -2.75
CA VAL A 28 -2.60 -5.90 -1.84
C VAL A 28 -3.36 -7.17 -1.44
N VAL A 29 -4.61 -7.04 -1.00
CA VAL A 29 -5.45 -8.18 -0.55
C VAL A 29 -5.69 -9.16 -1.70
N ASN A 30 -5.93 -8.68 -2.91
CA ASN A 30 -6.16 -9.54 -4.08
C ASN A 30 -4.87 -10.02 -4.77
N GLY A 31 -3.69 -9.61 -4.31
CA GLY A 31 -2.42 -10.03 -4.90
C GLY A 31 -2.14 -9.40 -6.28
N TRP A 32 -2.74 -8.26 -6.61
CA TRP A 32 -2.62 -7.62 -7.92
C TRP A 32 -1.45 -6.65 -7.98
N ARG A 33 -0.68 -6.73 -9.07
CA ARG A 33 0.42 -5.80 -9.39
C ARG A 33 1.34 -5.52 -8.19
N LEU A 34 1.68 -6.56 -7.43
CA LEU A 34 2.41 -6.42 -6.16
C LEU A 34 3.76 -5.71 -6.31
N SER A 35 4.41 -5.80 -7.49
CA SER A 35 5.63 -5.05 -7.80
C SER A 35 5.47 -3.54 -7.70
N ASP A 36 4.28 -3.03 -8.03
CA ASP A 36 3.99 -1.60 -8.14
C ASP A 36 3.27 -1.10 -6.88
N VAL A 37 2.34 -1.92 -6.38
CA VAL A 37 1.47 -1.58 -5.25
C VAL A 37 2.22 -1.65 -3.92
N VAL A 38 3.04 -2.67 -3.68
CA VAL A 38 3.71 -2.82 -2.39
C VAL A 38 4.67 -1.67 -2.06
N PRO A 39 5.52 -1.18 -2.98
CA PRO A 39 6.31 0.02 -2.73
C PRO A 39 5.45 1.24 -2.39
N SER A 40 4.35 1.44 -3.11
CA SER A 40 3.43 2.57 -2.90
C SER A 40 2.71 2.48 -1.54
N THR A 41 2.24 1.29 -1.18
CA THR A 41 1.66 1.02 0.13
C THR A 41 2.67 1.26 1.24
N LEU A 42 3.91 0.78 1.08
CA LEU A 42 5.00 1.02 2.04
C LEU A 42 5.33 2.50 2.19
N ASP A 43 5.42 3.26 1.09
CA ASP A 43 5.62 4.71 1.13
C ASP A 43 4.53 5.42 1.95
N LEU A 44 3.29 4.96 1.85
CA LEU A 44 2.16 5.52 2.60
C LEU A 44 2.26 5.18 4.10
N VAL A 45 2.42 3.90 4.44
CA VAL A 45 2.42 3.45 5.84
C VAL A 45 3.72 3.75 6.60
N GLU A 46 4.81 4.08 5.90
CA GLU A 46 6.02 4.64 6.51
C GLU A 46 5.80 6.07 7.02
N ARG A 47 4.97 6.84 6.32
CA ARG A 47 4.59 8.20 6.75
C ARG A 47 3.51 8.17 7.83
N ASP A 48 2.54 7.28 7.69
CA ASP A 48 1.48 7.06 8.66
C ASP A 48 1.24 5.56 8.91
N PRO A 49 1.78 4.99 10.02
CA PRO A 49 1.62 3.57 10.34
C PRO A 49 0.18 3.11 10.63
N LEU A 50 -0.76 4.06 10.76
CA LEU A 50 -2.19 3.81 10.93
C LEU A 50 -3.00 4.18 9.68
N ALA A 51 -2.34 4.49 8.56
CA ALA A 51 -3.02 4.79 7.29
C ALA A 51 -4.03 3.68 6.96
N SER A 52 -5.19 4.12 6.48
CA SER A 52 -6.33 3.25 6.19
C SER A 52 -6.75 3.34 4.73
N GLY A 53 -7.06 2.20 4.15
CA GLY A 53 -7.79 2.04 2.89
C GLY A 53 -9.31 1.98 3.08
N GLY A 54 -9.84 2.45 4.21
CA GLY A 54 -11.28 2.58 4.46
C GLY A 54 -11.89 1.51 5.36
N ARG A 55 -11.12 0.59 5.95
CA ARG A 55 -11.63 -0.47 6.83
C ARG A 55 -11.41 -0.15 8.30
N PHE A 56 -10.17 0.07 8.68
CA PHE A 56 -9.78 0.42 10.04
C PHE A 56 -8.37 1.02 10.05
N PRO A 57 -7.98 1.75 11.12
CA PRO A 57 -6.63 2.28 11.25
C PRO A 57 -5.56 1.17 11.16
N GLY A 58 -4.70 1.25 10.14
CA GLY A 58 -3.64 0.28 9.88
C GLY A 58 -4.04 -0.95 9.04
N ASP A 59 -5.21 -0.94 8.38
CA ASP A 59 -5.62 -2.01 7.46
C ASP A 59 -4.62 -2.24 6.31
N LEU A 60 -3.91 -1.21 5.85
CA LEU A 60 -2.87 -1.31 4.83
C LEU A 60 -1.68 -2.15 5.33
N VAL A 61 -1.24 -1.91 6.58
CA VAL A 61 -0.18 -2.72 7.20
C VAL A 61 -0.66 -4.16 7.40
N ARG A 62 -1.92 -4.33 7.79
CA ARG A 62 -2.55 -5.64 7.93
C ARG A 62 -2.62 -6.38 6.59
N GLY A 63 -2.89 -5.69 5.48
CA GLY A 63 -2.86 -6.25 4.13
C GLY A 63 -1.46 -6.71 3.73
N LEU A 64 -0.42 -5.93 4.04
CA LEU A 64 0.97 -6.35 3.79
C LEU A 64 1.34 -7.63 4.56
N MET A 65 0.73 -7.88 5.73
CA MET A 65 0.95 -9.12 6.49
C MET A 65 0.40 -10.37 5.78
N GLU A 66 -0.58 -10.23 4.88
CA GLU A 66 -1.15 -11.35 4.10
C GLU A 66 -0.29 -11.76 2.91
N LEU A 67 0.73 -10.95 2.56
CA LEU A 67 1.59 -11.28 1.43
C LEU A 67 2.44 -12.53 1.71
N PRO A 68 2.56 -13.45 0.74
CA PRO A 68 3.26 -14.71 0.95
C PRO A 68 4.74 -14.48 1.22
N GLY A 69 5.35 -15.32 2.07
CA GLY A 69 6.79 -15.24 2.37
C GLY A 69 7.69 -15.30 1.12
N SER A 70 7.23 -15.97 0.05
CA SER A 70 7.93 -16.02 -1.24
C SER A 70 8.03 -14.66 -1.95
N PHE A 71 7.06 -13.76 -1.74
CA PHE A 71 7.14 -12.38 -2.22
C PHE A 71 8.28 -11.64 -1.51
N TRP A 72 8.28 -11.69 -0.18
CA TRP A 72 9.29 -11.01 0.64
C TRP A 72 10.71 -11.56 0.41
N GLY A 73 10.85 -12.86 0.20
CA GLY A 73 12.13 -13.50 -0.12
C GLY A 73 12.77 -12.98 -1.41
N ARG A 74 11.96 -12.53 -2.39
CA ARG A 74 12.44 -11.95 -3.64
C ARG A 74 12.75 -10.45 -3.54
N ALA A 75 12.33 -9.79 -2.46
CA ALA A 75 12.43 -8.34 -2.29
C ALA A 75 13.00 -7.95 -0.91
N PRO A 76 14.28 -8.28 -0.60
CA PRO A 76 14.85 -8.10 0.74
C PRO A 76 14.88 -6.63 1.21
N ARG A 77 15.02 -5.67 0.29
CA ARG A 77 14.95 -4.24 0.62
C ARG A 77 13.55 -3.82 1.06
N LEU A 78 12.51 -4.25 0.34
CA LEU A 78 11.12 -4.00 0.73
C LEU A 78 10.76 -4.71 2.04
N TYR A 79 11.29 -5.92 2.25
CA TYR A 79 11.09 -6.65 3.50
C TYR A 79 11.71 -5.91 4.71
N ALA A 80 12.88 -5.28 4.55
CA ALA A 80 13.47 -4.46 5.61
C ALA A 80 12.57 -3.28 5.99
N ARG A 81 12.03 -2.57 4.98
CA ARG A 81 11.05 -1.49 5.14
C ARG A 81 9.78 -1.96 5.84
N TYR A 82 9.20 -3.06 5.36
CA TYR A 82 8.03 -3.70 5.96
C TYR A 82 8.23 -4.03 7.44
N ARG A 83 9.39 -4.58 7.85
CA ARG A 83 9.68 -4.85 9.27
C ARG A 83 9.73 -3.58 10.12
N ALA A 84 10.25 -2.47 9.58
CA ALA A 84 10.25 -1.20 10.28
C ALA A 84 8.80 -0.67 10.46
N VAL A 85 8.00 -0.73 9.41
CA VAL A 85 6.57 -0.38 9.43
C VAL A 85 5.81 -1.24 10.44
N LEU A 86 6.02 -2.55 10.49
CA LEU A 86 5.35 -3.41 11.47
C LEU A 86 5.60 -2.98 12.91
N ARG A 87 6.84 -2.59 13.24
CA ARG A 87 7.20 -2.10 14.56
C ARG A 87 6.50 -0.77 14.85
N ALA A 88 6.59 0.18 13.93
CA ALA A 88 5.94 1.48 14.06
C ALA A 88 4.41 1.35 14.20
N SER A 89 3.78 0.46 13.44
CA SER A 89 2.35 0.18 13.50
C SER A 89 1.97 -0.48 14.82
N ALA A 90 2.77 -1.41 15.35
CA ALA A 90 2.52 -2.01 16.66
C ALA A 90 2.55 -0.95 17.78
N ASP A 91 3.53 -0.04 17.74
CA ASP A 91 3.64 1.06 18.71
C ASP A 91 2.52 2.10 18.55
N ALA A 92 2.12 2.40 17.31
CA ALA A 92 0.98 3.28 17.04
C ALA A 92 -0.33 2.68 17.57
N ARG A 93 -0.59 1.39 17.31
CA ARG A 93 -1.80 0.70 17.78
C ARG A 93 -1.90 0.63 19.29
N ARG A 94 -0.78 0.53 20.03
CA ARG A 94 -0.80 0.58 21.52
C ARG A 94 -1.40 1.87 22.08
N ARG A 95 -1.36 2.95 21.31
CA ARG A 95 -1.92 4.27 21.68
C ARG A 95 -3.40 4.42 21.32
N LEU A 96 -3.98 3.46 20.58
CA LEU A 96 -5.39 3.49 20.22
C LEU A 96 -6.29 3.00 21.37
N PRO A 97 -7.55 3.46 21.41
CA PRO A 97 -8.57 2.87 22.28
C PRO A 97 -8.69 1.34 22.10
N PRO A 98 -9.04 0.58 23.16
CA PRO A 98 -9.18 -0.87 23.10
C PRO A 98 -9.98 -1.40 21.91
N GLU A 99 -11.11 -0.77 21.60
CA GLU A 99 -12.02 -1.13 20.51
C GLU A 99 -11.33 -1.03 19.13
N SER A 100 -10.57 0.03 18.90
CA SER A 100 -9.82 0.21 17.65
C SER A 100 -8.63 -0.74 17.55
N ARG A 101 -8.05 -1.16 18.69
CA ARG A 101 -6.99 -2.17 18.71
C ARG A 101 -7.48 -3.54 18.24
N LEU A 102 -8.72 -3.89 18.57
CA LEU A 102 -9.32 -5.17 18.20
C LEU A 102 -9.67 -5.24 16.71
N ALA A 103 -10.07 -4.12 16.10
CA ALA A 103 -10.39 -4.05 14.67
C ALA A 103 -9.24 -4.57 13.77
N PHE A 104 -7.98 -4.36 14.18
CA PHE A 104 -6.81 -4.86 13.46
C PHE A 104 -6.79 -6.37 13.25
N TRP A 105 -7.39 -7.13 14.18
CA TRP A 105 -7.45 -8.59 14.12
C TRP A 105 -8.70 -9.09 13.41
N GLY A 106 -9.54 -8.19 12.90
CA GLY A 106 -10.70 -8.54 12.09
C GLY A 106 -10.32 -8.99 10.67
N PRO A 107 -11.28 -9.59 9.93
CA PRO A 107 -11.10 -9.95 8.53
C PRO A 107 -10.81 -8.72 7.67
N LEU A 108 -9.92 -8.88 6.67
CA LEU A 108 -9.78 -7.90 5.58
C LEU A 108 -10.78 -8.15 4.45
N ASP A 109 -11.29 -9.38 4.38
CA ASP A 109 -12.10 -9.92 3.29
C ASP A 109 -13.60 -9.63 3.48
N ASP A 110 -13.98 -8.71 4.37
CA ASP A 110 -15.37 -8.27 4.47
C ASP A 110 -15.68 -7.32 3.29
N VAL A 111 -15.47 -7.82 2.09
CA VAL A 111 -15.92 -7.23 0.83
C VAL A 111 -17.43 -7.21 0.92
N ALA A 112 -18.00 -6.02 0.89
CA ALA A 112 -19.41 -5.84 0.59
C ALA A 112 -19.71 -6.60 -0.72
N GLY A 113 -20.31 -7.78 -0.57
CA GLY A 113 -21.04 -8.54 -1.59
C GLY A 113 -20.37 -8.79 -2.94
N VAL A 114 -19.58 -9.86 -3.05
CA VAL A 114 -19.57 -10.69 -4.26
C VAL A 114 -19.44 -12.16 -3.84
N ARG A 115 -20.55 -12.89 -3.88
CA ARG A 115 -20.59 -14.35 -4.03
C ARG A 115 -21.12 -14.65 -5.43
#